data_AF-A0A3C1ETY4-F1
#
_entry.id   AF-A0A3C1ETY4-F1
#
_cell.length_a   1.000
_cell.length_b   1.000
_cell.length_c   1.000
_cell.angle_alpha   90.00
_cell.angle_beta   90.00
_cell.angle_gamma   90.00
#
_symmetry.space_group_name_H-M   'P 1'
#
loop_
_entity.id
_entity.type
_entity.pdbx_description
1 polymer ?
#
loop_
_entity_poly.entity_id
_entity_poly.type
_entity_poly.pdbx_seq_one_letter_code
_entity_poly.pdbx_strand_id
1 'polypeptide(L)' 'NPTDVDFLFIGTMKVRDLSTAMSELEKEQKRDIRFSAITKEDFDFARKKKEPFLMNILEKDKMIIFGQISDLL' A
#
# COMPACT_ATOMS: atom_id res chain seq x y z
N ASN A 1 -9.18 -7.94 -11.43
CA ASN A 1 -8.40 -7.01 -12.28
C ASN A 1 -6.91 -7.23 -12.02
N PRO A 2 -6.03 -7.25 -13.03
CA PRO A 2 -4.59 -7.41 -12.82
C PRO A 2 -3.97 -6.26 -12.00
N THR A 3 -4.65 -5.11 -11.92
CA THR A 3 -4.27 -3.92 -11.12
C THR A 3 -4.88 -3.89 -9.72
N ASP A 4 -5.59 -4.94 -9.30
CA ASP A 4 -6.15 -4.99 -7.95
C ASP A 4 -5.04 -5.21 -6.92
N VAL A 5 -5.07 -4.42 -5.85
CA VAL A 5 -4.18 -4.56 -4.70
C VAL A 5 -5.01 -4.60 -3.43
N ASP A 6 -4.52 -5.34 -2.45
CA ASP A 6 -5.07 -5.39 -1.11
C ASP A 6 -4.61 -4.18 -0.29
N PHE A 7 -3.34 -3.77 -0.44
CA PHE A 7 -2.75 -2.65 0.28
C PHE A 7 -1.93 -1.74 -0.61
N LEU A 8 -2.04 -0.43 -0.37
CA LEU A 8 -1.14 0.60 -0.90
C LEU A 8 -0.53 1.36 0.28
N PHE A 9 0.79 1.26 0.42
CA PHE A 9 1.54 2.00 1.42
C PHE A 9 2.17 3.23 0.77
N ILE A 10 2.00 4.39 1.42
CA ILE A 10 2.52 5.67 0.93
C ILE A 10 3.39 6.27 2.04
N GLY A 11 4.67 6.48 1.77
CA GLY A 11 5.57 7.14 2.71
C GLY A 11 6.99 6.59 2.69
N THR A 12 7.75 6.88 3.74
CA THR A 12 9.13 6.41 3.92
C THR A 12 9.12 5.16 4.78
N MET A 13 9.45 4.01 4.18
CA MET A 13 9.44 2.73 4.88
C MET A 13 10.60 1.85 4.42
N LYS A 14 11.04 0.95 5.29
CA LYS A 14 11.99 -0.10 4.93
C LYS A 14 11.22 -1.24 4.26
N VAL A 15 11.38 -1.39 2.94
CA VAL A 15 10.67 -2.40 2.14
C VAL A 15 10.84 -3.81 2.73
N ARG A 16 12.03 -4.14 3.24
CA ARG A 16 12.30 -5.43 3.89
C ARG A 16 11.40 -5.70 5.10
N ASP A 17 11.21 -4.70 5.95
CA ASP A 17 10.40 -4.82 7.16
C ASP A 17 8.92 -4.98 6.77
N LEU A 18 8.48 -4.20 5.79
CA LEU A 18 7.13 -4.32 5.23
C LEU A 18 6.88 -5.70 4.61
N SER A 19 7.79 -6.20 3.76
CA SER A 19 7.67 -7.54 3.17
C SER A 19 7.60 -8.62 4.25
N THR A 20 8.38 -8.50 5.33
CA THR A 20 8.36 -9.46 6.44
C THR A 20 6.99 -9.46 7.12
N ALA A 21 6.45 -8.29 7.44
CA ALA A 21 5.13 -8.16 8.05
C ALA A 21 4.00 -8.68 7.15
N MET A 22 4.07 -8.39 5.84
CA MET A 22 3.09 -8.90 4.87
C MET A 22 3.13 -10.43 4.78
N SER A 23 4.31 -11.04 4.77
CA SER A 23 4.45 -12.51 4.76
C SER A 23 3.94 -13.20 6.02
N GLU A 24 4.01 -12.53 7.18
CA GLU A 24 3.38 -13.04 8.40
C GLU A 24 1.85 -12.99 8.29
N LEU A 25 1.31 -11.86 7.81
CA LEU A 25 -0.13 -11.69 7.57
C LEU A 25 -0.69 -12.69 6.55
N GLU A 26 0.04 -12.98 5.48
CA GLU A 26 -0.33 -14.00 4.47
C GLU A 26 -0.50 -15.39 5.10
N LYS A 27 0.38 -15.77 6.04
CA LYS A 27 0.31 -17.05 6.75
C LYS A 27 -0.93 -17.12 7.66
N GLU A 28 -1.22 -16.03 8.36
CA GLU A 28 -2.39 -15.93 9.24
C GLU A 28 -3.69 -16.01 8.42
N GLN A 29 -3.75 -15.30 7.30
CA GLN A 29 -4.93 -15.20 6.44
C GLN A 29 -5.06 -16.35 5.43
N LYS A 30 -4.03 -17.20 5.30
CA LYS A 30 -3.95 -18.34 4.37
C LYS A 30 -4.22 -17.95 2.91
N ARG A 31 -3.78 -16.76 2.50
CA ARG A 31 -3.89 -16.25 1.13
C ARG A 31 -2.76 -15.29 0.84
N ASP A 32 -2.43 -15.16 -0.45
CA ASP A 32 -1.50 -14.15 -0.92
C ASP A 32 -2.10 -12.75 -0.79
N ILE A 33 -1.26 -11.77 -0.48
CA ILE A 33 -1.62 -10.38 -0.29
C ILE A 33 -0.83 -9.54 -1.29
N ARG A 34 -1.54 -8.90 -2.21
CA ARG A 34 -0.93 -8.01 -3.19
C ARG A 34 -0.80 -6.62 -2.59
N PHE A 35 0.43 -6.20 -2.34
CA PHE A 35 0.69 -4.86 -1.84
C PHE A 35 1.66 -4.08 -2.75
N SER A 36 1.57 -2.76 -2.67
CA SER A 36 2.52 -1.84 -3.28
C SER A 36 2.96 -0.80 -2.26
N ALA A 37 4.22 -0.39 -2.33
CA ALA A 37 4.79 0.65 -1.49
C ALA A 37 5.42 1.71 -2.38
N ILE A 38 5.00 2.96 -2.20
CA ILE A 38 5.49 4.11 -2.98
C ILE A 38 5.81 5.28 -2.05
N THR A 39 6.66 6.18 -2.53
CA THR A 39 6.92 7.44 -1.81
C THR A 39 5.73 8.38 -1.92
N LYS A 40 5.73 9.43 -1.10
CA LYS A 40 4.71 10.47 -1.19
C LYS A 40 4.78 11.20 -2.53
N GLU A 41 6.00 11.44 -3.01
CA GLU A 41 6.32 12.10 -4.26
C GLU A 41 5.79 11.29 -5.46
N ASP A 42 6.04 9.98 -5.46
CA ASP A 42 5.56 9.07 -6.50
C ASP A 42 4.03 9.01 -6.54
N PHE A 43 3.38 8.97 -5.37
CA PHE A 43 1.92 9.01 -5.28
C PHE A 43 1.36 10.30 -5.90
N ASP A 44 1.91 11.46 -5.52
CA ASP A 44 1.41 12.74 -6.01
C ASP A 44 1.63 12.87 -7.53
N PHE A 45 2.75 12.37 -8.05
CA PHE A 45 3.04 12.30 -9.49
C PHE A 45 2.08 11.39 -10.24
N ALA A 46 1.91 10.14 -9.78
CA ALA A 46 1.01 9.16 -10.39
C ALA A 46 -0.45 9.66 -10.36
N ARG A 47 -0.84 10.35 -9.28
CA ARG A 47 -2.17 10.96 -9.15
C ARG A 47 -2.36 12.10 -10.16
N LYS A 48 -1.37 12.97 -10.32
CA LYS A 48 -1.42 14.07 -11.31
C LYS A 48 -1.52 13.54 -12.73
N LYS A 49 -0.83 12.44 -13.04
CA LYS A 49 -0.87 11.77 -14.34
C LYS A 49 -2.09 10.85 -14.55
N LYS A 50 -2.90 10.64 -13.51
CA LYS A 50 -4.02 9.70 -13.52
C LYS A 50 -3.58 8.30 -13.96
N GLU A 51 -2.47 7.82 -13.42
CA GLU A 51 -1.97 6.49 -13.78
C GLU A 51 -3.01 5.42 -13.49
N PRO A 52 -3.31 4.51 -14.44
CA PRO A 52 -4.42 3.56 -14.32
C PRO A 52 -4.38 2.70 -13.05
N PHE A 53 -3.17 2.30 -12.63
CA PHE A 53 -2.97 1.53 -11.40
C PHE A 53 -3.47 2.29 -10.17
N LEU A 54 -3.02 3.53 -9.99
CA LEU A 54 -3.40 4.34 -8.84
C LEU A 54 -4.90 4.70 -8.88
N MET A 55 -5.41 5.07 -10.06
CA MET A 55 -6.83 5.42 -10.20
C MET A 55 -7.74 4.23 -9.86
N ASN A 56 -7.40 3.00 -10.26
CA ASN A 56 -8.16 1.80 -9.88
C ASN A 56 -8.27 1.62 -8.35
N ILE A 57 -7.25 2.01 -7.59
CA ILE A 57 -7.26 1.96 -6.12
C ILE A 57 -8.08 3.13 -5.54
N LEU A 58 -7.89 4.32 -6.09
CA LEU A 58 -8.54 5.54 -5.61
C LEU A 58 -10.05 5.58 -5.91
N GLU A 59 -10.51 4.89 -6.94
CA GLU A 59 -11.93 4.84 -7.32
C GLU A 59 -12.72 3.76 -6.57
N LYS A 60 -12.05 2.76 -6.00
CA LYS A 60 -12.69 1.68 -5.23
C LYS A 60 -12.91 2.06 -3.77
N ASP A 61 -13.91 1.44 -3.16
CA ASP A 61 -14.12 1.49 -1.72
C ASP A 61 -12.88 0.98 -0.98
N LYS A 62 -12.47 1.73 0.05
CA LYS A 62 -11.25 1.45 0.79
C LYS A 62 -11.30 2.02 2.19
N MET A 63 -10.56 1.40 3.09
CA MET A 63 -10.20 1.96 4.38
C MET A 63 -8.88 2.72 4.23
N ILE A 64 -8.81 3.94 4.77
CA ILE A 64 -7.59 4.74 4.80
C ILE A 64 -7.13 4.85 6.25
N ILE A 65 -5.86 4.52 6.48
CA ILE A 65 -5.23 4.57 7.79
C ILE A 65 -4.10 5.60 7.72
N PHE A 66 -4.04 6.48 8.72
CA PHE A 66 -2.98 7.47 8.88
C PHE A 66 -2.30 7.25 10.22
N GLY A 67 -0.98 7.39 10.25
CA GLY A 67 -0.19 7.30 11.46
C GLY A 67 1.31 7.40 11.19
N GLN A 68 2.06 7.58 12.25
CA GLN A 68 3.53 7.59 12.26
C GLN A 68 4.03 6.62 13.32
N ILE A 69 5.27 6.14 13.17
CA ILE A 69 5.87 5.18 14.12
C ILE A 69 5.90 5.75 15.55
N SER A 70 6.08 7.06 15.71
CA SER A 70 6.08 7.71 17.02
C SER A 70 4.73 7.67 17.73
N ASP A 71 3.62 7.38 17.06
CA ASP A 71 2.31 7.25 17.72
C ASP A 71 2.19 5.91 18.49
N LEU A 72 3.12 4.97 18.25
CA LEU A 72 3.15 3.64 18.87
C LEU A 72 4.18 3.54 20.02
N LEU A 73 4.96 4.60 20.27
CA LEU A 73 6.01 4.69 21.28
C LEU A 73 5.55 5.51 22.49
#